data_AF-A0A7R8H1I3-F1
#
_entry.id   AF-A0A7R8H1I3-F1
#
_cell.length_a   1.000
_cell.length_b   1.000
_cell.length_c   1.000
_cell.angle_alpha   90.00
_cell.angle_beta   90.00
_cell.angle_gamma   90.00
#
_symmetry.space_group_name_H-M   'P 1'
#
loop_
_entity.id
_entity.type
_entity.pdbx_description
1 polymer ?
#
loop_
_entity_poly.entity_id
_entity_poly.type
_entity_poly.pdbx_seq_one_letter_code
_entity_poly.pdbx_strand_id
1 'polypeptide(L)'
;MLQDFCVPEFTKFKDNEIRTVMDLIKKYPEKERDIYKNLHENVCTLITKGCYNHSLVHTVIYNFLTIAKEKERSEVITQLRDASIHIMHSSDGAKASMLSIWFGNNKDRKTIIKSFKTFVLKIATEEHGHMVLMAIFDSMDDTVFVGKSIFTEIIANLGEIATDKYGKKVLSYILAPRSTVLFHPQVLDKLKVGDGNPYSKKDSEIRKNELRKEISPSLVKYLTNNVGELLSNGDTIFIATILNNALGDFNGEYEAPFPGNHKR
;
A
#
# COMPACT_ATOMS: atom_id res chain seq x y z
N MET A 1 19.55 17.93 -4.90
CA MET A 1 18.58 18.10 -3.80
C MET A 1 18.73 16.98 -2.78
N LEU A 2 18.54 15.69 -3.13
CA LEU A 2 18.83 14.57 -2.19
C LEU A 2 20.27 14.59 -1.66
N GLN A 3 21.23 14.87 -2.53
CA GLN A 3 22.66 15.00 -2.19
C GLN A 3 22.96 16.05 -1.10
N ASP A 4 22.12 17.09 -1.00
CA ASP A 4 22.28 18.17 -0.01
C ASP A 4 22.06 17.65 1.44
N PHE A 5 21.39 16.50 1.59
CA PHE A 5 21.13 15.83 2.87
C PHE A 5 22.16 14.74 3.20
N CYS A 6 23.12 14.49 2.31
CA CYS A 6 24.07 13.38 2.43
C CYS A 6 25.43 13.86 2.98
N VAL A 7 26.08 14.82 2.32
CA VAL A 7 27.36 15.41 2.79
C VAL A 7 27.40 16.87 2.37
N PRO A 8 27.86 17.82 3.22
CA PRO A 8 27.88 19.25 2.90
C PRO A 8 28.63 19.62 1.61
N GLU A 9 29.59 18.80 1.20
CA GLU A 9 30.41 19.00 0.00
C GLU A 9 29.59 18.83 -1.29
N PHE A 10 28.60 17.93 -1.29
CA PHE A 10 27.73 17.69 -2.43
C PHE A 10 26.73 18.83 -2.68
N THR A 11 26.58 19.75 -1.72
CA THR A 11 25.80 20.99 -1.89
C THR A 11 26.43 21.89 -2.95
N LYS A 12 27.77 21.87 -3.08
CA LYS A 12 28.54 22.70 -4.03
C LYS A 12 28.78 22.00 -5.38
N PHE A 13 28.90 20.67 -5.38
CA PHE A 13 29.17 19.87 -6.58
C PHE A 13 28.10 18.79 -6.74
N LYS A 14 27.02 19.14 -7.45
CA LYS A 14 25.89 18.24 -7.70
C LYS A 14 26.17 17.38 -8.91
N ASP A 15 25.96 16.08 -8.76
CA ASP A 15 25.97 15.14 -9.87
C ASP A 15 24.53 14.85 -10.32
N ASN A 16 24.20 15.20 -11.56
CA ASN A 16 22.85 15.02 -12.11
C ASN A 16 22.52 13.56 -12.45
N GLU A 17 23.51 12.67 -12.50
CA GLU A 17 23.29 11.24 -12.77
C GLU A 17 22.86 10.47 -11.51
N ILE A 18 23.16 11.01 -10.33
CA ILE A 18 22.85 10.36 -9.04
C ILE A 18 21.38 10.57 -8.68
N ARG A 19 20.62 9.48 -8.69
CA ARG A 19 19.18 9.50 -8.37
C ARG A 19 18.86 8.94 -6.98
N THR A 20 19.71 8.06 -6.46
CA THR A 20 19.50 7.42 -5.16
C THR A 20 20.72 7.52 -4.27
N VAL A 21 20.53 7.33 -2.96
CA VAL A 21 21.65 7.24 -2.01
C VAL A 21 22.50 6.00 -2.26
N MET A 22 21.92 4.92 -2.80
CA MET A 22 22.71 3.75 -3.22
C MET A 22 23.66 4.08 -4.38
N ASP A 23 23.21 4.86 -5.37
CA ASP A 23 24.09 5.33 -6.45
C ASP A 23 25.24 6.19 -5.90
N LEU A 24 24.93 7.04 -4.92
CA LEU A 24 25.91 7.90 -4.24
C LEU A 24 26.95 7.08 -3.47
N ILE A 25 26.52 6.09 -2.68
CA ILE A 25 27.42 5.19 -1.93
C ILE A 25 28.26 4.37 -2.91
N LYS A 26 27.69 3.88 -4.00
CA LYS A 26 28.42 3.14 -5.02
C LYS A 26 29.51 3.98 -5.69
N LYS A 27 29.26 5.28 -5.89
CA LYS A 27 30.21 6.21 -6.50
C LYS A 27 31.28 6.69 -5.52
N TYR A 28 30.94 6.85 -4.24
CA TYR A 28 31.82 7.36 -3.18
C TYR A 28 31.79 6.44 -1.94
N PRO A 29 32.29 5.19 -2.05
CA PRO A 29 32.21 4.21 -0.97
C PRO A 29 32.97 4.65 0.29
N GLU A 30 34.03 5.45 0.14
CA GLU A 30 34.78 6.04 1.24
C GLU A 30 33.96 6.99 2.11
N LYS A 31 32.84 7.52 1.58
CA LYS A 31 31.93 8.45 2.27
C LYS A 31 30.68 7.77 2.83
N GLU A 32 30.54 6.46 2.68
CA GLU A 32 29.32 5.72 3.10
C GLU A 32 28.94 6.02 4.55
N ARG A 33 29.93 6.03 5.46
CA ARG A 33 29.71 6.29 6.88
C ARG A 33 29.13 7.68 7.13
N ASP A 34 29.66 8.70 6.47
CA ASP A 34 29.23 10.09 6.65
C ASP A 34 27.88 10.34 5.99
N ILE A 35 27.66 9.77 4.79
CA ILE A 35 26.36 9.79 4.10
C ILE A 35 25.29 9.19 5.01
N TYR A 36 25.54 8.00 5.56
CA TYR A 36 24.59 7.32 6.44
C TYR A 36 24.26 8.17 7.67
N LYS A 37 25.29 8.68 8.37
CA LYS A 37 25.12 9.46 9.60
C LYS A 37 24.32 10.73 9.35
N ASN A 38 24.71 11.53 8.36
CA ASN A 38 24.05 12.80 8.06
C ASN A 38 22.62 12.59 7.59
N LEU A 39 22.39 11.56 6.76
CA LEU A 39 21.05 11.25 6.26
C LEU A 39 20.12 10.82 7.41
N HIS A 40 20.62 10.04 8.38
CA HIS A 40 19.86 9.68 9.58
C HIS A 40 19.46 10.91 10.40
N GLU A 41 20.42 11.77 10.74
CA GLU A 41 20.19 12.99 11.52
C GLU A 41 19.19 13.94 10.83
N ASN A 42 19.32 14.08 9.51
CA ASN A 42 18.41 14.88 8.70
C ASN A 42 17.00 14.29 8.67
N VAL A 43 16.85 12.97 8.49
CA VAL A 43 15.53 12.31 8.49
C VAL A 43 14.82 12.50 9.83
N CYS A 44 15.49 12.25 10.96
CA CYS A 44 14.92 12.46 12.29
C CYS A 44 14.49 13.92 12.50
N THR A 45 15.30 14.87 12.04
CA THR A 45 14.98 16.30 12.09
C THR A 45 13.75 16.65 11.25
N LEU A 46 13.65 16.13 10.03
CA LEU A 46 12.53 16.39 9.11
C LEU A 46 11.21 15.83 9.62
N ILE A 47 11.24 14.63 10.21
CA ILE A 47 10.08 13.98 10.84
C ILE A 47 9.64 14.79 12.06
N THR A 48 10.58 15.16 12.93
CA THR A 48 10.30 15.95 14.14
C THR A 48 9.69 17.32 13.82
N LYS A 49 10.16 17.97 12.75
CA LYS A 49 9.64 19.27 12.28
C LYS A 49 8.31 19.17 11.51
N GLY A 50 7.86 17.96 11.17
CA GLY A 50 6.60 17.76 10.45
C GLY A 50 6.61 18.31 9.01
N CYS A 51 7.76 18.32 8.33
CA CYS A 51 7.91 18.93 7.01
C CYS A 51 7.35 18.08 5.84
N TYR A 52 6.23 17.41 6.03
CA TYR A 52 5.64 16.44 5.08
C TYR A 52 5.03 17.07 3.82
N ASN A 53 4.94 18.39 3.74
CA ASN A 53 4.36 19.08 2.57
C ASN A 53 5.30 19.07 1.35
N HIS A 54 6.52 18.55 1.47
CA HIS A 54 7.53 18.57 0.43
C HIS A 54 7.88 17.14 -0.04
N SER A 55 7.68 16.85 -1.32
CA SER A 55 8.03 15.54 -1.92
C SER A 55 9.51 15.16 -1.76
N LEU A 56 10.39 16.16 -1.65
CA LEU A 56 11.81 15.95 -1.34
C LEU A 56 12.00 15.30 0.04
N VAL A 57 11.19 15.65 1.03
CA VAL A 57 11.24 15.02 2.36
C VAL A 57 10.89 13.55 2.27
N HIS A 58 9.89 13.19 1.47
CA HIS A 58 9.51 11.80 1.23
C HIS A 58 10.65 11.02 0.56
N THR A 59 11.33 11.65 -0.41
CA THR A 59 12.49 11.08 -1.11
C THR A 59 13.63 10.80 -0.14
N VAL A 60 13.93 11.76 0.75
CA VAL A 60 15.01 11.65 1.76
C VAL A 60 14.69 10.54 2.77
N ILE A 61 13.45 10.49 3.29
CA ILE A 61 12.99 9.44 4.22
C ILE A 61 13.07 8.06 3.55
N TYR A 62 12.54 7.93 2.33
CA TYR A 62 12.57 6.67 1.58
C TYR A 62 14.01 6.17 1.38
N ASN A 63 14.91 7.04 0.90
CA ASN A 63 16.30 6.66 0.64
C ASN A 63 17.05 6.26 1.92
N PHE A 64 16.74 6.88 3.06
CA PHE A 64 17.30 6.41 4.32
C PHE A 64 16.78 5.02 4.67
N LEU A 65 15.46 4.81 4.63
CA LEU A 65 14.85 3.51 4.97
C LEU A 65 15.34 2.36 4.09
N THR A 66 15.79 2.62 2.85
CA THR A 66 16.36 1.58 1.97
C THR A 66 17.76 1.12 2.37
N ILE A 67 18.53 1.95 3.07
CA ILE A 67 19.90 1.62 3.51
C ILE A 67 20.00 1.41 5.03
N ALA A 68 18.97 1.77 5.78
CA ALA A 68 18.97 1.78 7.23
C ALA A 68 19.17 0.37 7.82
N LYS A 69 20.04 0.30 8.83
CA LYS A 69 20.22 -0.89 9.67
C LYS A 69 19.04 -1.04 10.61
N GLU A 70 18.85 -2.25 11.17
CA GLU A 70 17.66 -2.60 11.94
C GLU A 70 17.33 -1.59 13.06
N LYS A 71 18.32 -1.21 13.86
CA LYS A 71 18.14 -0.30 14.99
C LYS A 71 17.63 1.08 14.56
N GLU A 72 18.37 1.77 13.67
CA GLU A 72 18.00 3.11 13.21
C GLU A 72 16.73 3.08 12.35
N ARG A 73 16.49 2.00 11.60
CA ARG A 73 15.25 1.79 10.86
C ARG A 73 14.05 1.74 11.79
N SER A 74 14.11 0.94 12.87
CA SER A 74 13.02 0.87 13.85
C SER A 74 12.79 2.20 14.56
N GLU A 75 13.85 2.96 14.83
CA GLU A 75 13.74 4.31 15.38
C GLU A 75 12.97 5.25 14.44
N VAL A 76 13.38 5.34 13.18
CA VAL A 76 12.71 6.19 12.17
C VAL A 76 11.27 5.76 11.94
N ILE A 77 10.99 4.45 11.86
CA ILE A 77 9.61 3.95 11.72
C ILE A 77 8.76 4.37 12.93
N THR A 78 9.31 4.28 14.14
CA THR A 78 8.61 4.70 15.37
C THR A 78 8.27 6.19 15.34
N GLN A 79 9.15 7.04 14.82
CA GLN A 79 8.89 8.47 14.69
C GLN A 79 7.89 8.78 13.55
N LEU A 80 7.91 7.99 12.47
CA LEU A 80 7.10 8.21 11.26
C LEU A 80 5.68 7.64 11.34
N ARG A 81 5.43 6.65 12.20
CA ARG A 81 4.18 5.85 12.19
C ARG A 81 2.90 6.69 12.29
N ASP A 82 2.93 7.78 13.04
CA ASP A 82 1.77 8.67 13.23
C ASP A 82 1.58 9.65 12.06
N ALA A 83 2.64 9.88 11.28
CA ALA A 83 2.66 10.81 10.15
C ALA A 83 2.63 10.12 8.77
N SER A 84 2.58 8.79 8.73
CA SER A 84 2.60 8.02 7.47
C SER A 84 1.46 8.41 6.52
N ILE A 85 0.30 8.78 7.05
CA ILE A 85 -0.84 9.27 6.28
C ILE A 85 -0.54 10.57 5.51
N HIS A 86 0.41 11.39 5.98
CA HIS A 86 0.74 12.67 5.36
C HIS A 86 1.67 12.53 4.16
N ILE A 87 2.36 11.40 3.99
CA ILE A 87 3.39 11.25 2.93
C ILE A 87 2.97 10.31 1.79
N MET A 88 2.05 9.39 2.07
CA MET A 88 1.73 8.25 1.19
C MET A 88 1.07 8.59 -0.14
N HIS A 89 0.58 9.82 -0.30
CA HIS A 89 0.01 10.30 -1.56
C HIS A 89 1.07 10.47 -2.67
N SER A 90 2.37 10.43 -2.33
CA SER A 90 3.48 10.53 -3.30
C SER A 90 4.16 9.17 -3.54
N SER A 91 4.82 8.99 -4.69
CA SER A 91 5.51 7.74 -5.02
C SER A 91 6.50 7.30 -3.94
N ASP A 92 7.40 8.20 -3.52
CA ASP A 92 8.43 7.84 -2.54
C ASP A 92 7.89 7.78 -1.11
N GLY A 93 6.86 8.59 -0.80
CA GLY A 93 6.20 8.51 0.48
C GLY A 93 5.43 7.20 0.66
N ALA A 94 4.74 6.71 -0.38
CA ALA A 94 4.11 5.38 -0.34
C ALA A 94 5.15 4.27 -0.15
N LYS A 95 6.28 4.33 -0.85
CA LYS A 95 7.37 3.35 -0.65
C LYS A 95 7.93 3.41 0.78
N ALA A 96 8.11 4.60 1.35
CA ALA A 96 8.52 4.78 2.74
C ALA A 96 7.48 4.22 3.73
N SER A 97 6.18 4.41 3.45
CA SER A 97 5.10 3.82 4.24
C SER A 97 5.07 2.30 4.12
N MET A 98 5.31 1.73 2.93
CA MET A 98 5.40 0.27 2.73
C MET A 98 6.59 -0.32 3.51
N LEU A 99 7.77 0.32 3.47
CA LEU A 99 8.91 -0.08 4.29
C LEU A 99 8.59 0.00 5.79
N SER A 100 7.87 1.04 6.22
CA SER A 100 7.42 1.19 7.61
C SER A 100 6.44 0.10 8.04
N ILE A 101 5.57 -0.36 7.14
CA ILE A 101 4.68 -1.49 7.38
C ILE A 101 5.46 -2.79 7.50
N TRP A 102 6.36 -3.10 6.55
CA TRP A 102 7.08 -4.36 6.54
C TRP A 102 8.08 -4.49 7.70
N PHE A 103 8.84 -3.44 7.99
CA PHE A 103 9.88 -3.45 9.01
C PHE A 103 9.45 -2.84 10.35
N GLY A 104 8.21 -2.39 10.48
CA GLY A 104 7.61 -1.98 11.75
C GLY A 104 7.12 -3.19 12.55
N ASN A 105 7.20 -3.10 13.87
CA ASN A 105 6.62 -4.12 14.74
C ASN A 105 5.08 -4.04 14.75
N ASN A 106 4.42 -4.98 15.42
CA ASN A 106 2.95 -5.01 15.49
C ASN A 106 2.31 -3.74 16.08
N LYS A 107 2.99 -3.05 17.00
CA LYS A 107 2.52 -1.76 17.53
C LYS A 107 2.58 -0.68 16.45
N ASP A 108 3.71 -0.59 15.76
CA ASP A 108 3.91 0.42 14.70
C ASP A 108 2.91 0.25 13.56
N ARG A 109 2.72 -0.98 13.08
CA ARG A 109 1.74 -1.29 12.03
C ARG A 109 0.32 -0.91 12.44
N LYS A 110 -0.10 -1.25 13.67
CA LYS A 110 -1.42 -0.87 14.19
C LYS A 110 -1.58 0.64 14.32
N THR A 111 -0.54 1.36 14.73
CA THR A 111 -0.58 2.82 14.80
C THR A 111 -0.71 3.45 13.41
N ILE A 112 0.07 2.97 12.43
CA ILE A 112 -0.05 3.42 11.03
C ILE A 112 -1.47 3.20 10.52
N ILE A 113 -2.02 2.00 10.66
CA ILE A 113 -3.38 1.69 10.18
C ILE A 113 -4.44 2.52 10.91
N LYS A 114 -4.29 2.79 12.21
CA LYS A 114 -5.22 3.67 12.94
C LYS A 114 -5.21 5.09 12.40
N SER A 115 -4.07 5.59 11.91
CA SER A 115 -4.00 6.91 11.28
C SER A 115 -4.81 7.01 9.97
N PHE A 116 -5.20 5.87 9.38
CA PHE A 116 -5.96 5.84 8.13
C PHE A 116 -7.47 5.97 8.34
N LYS A 117 -7.93 5.93 9.59
CA LYS A 117 -9.35 6.03 9.91
C LYS A 117 -9.95 7.25 9.23
N THR A 118 -11.10 7.10 8.57
CA THR A 118 -11.79 8.10 7.74
C THR A 118 -11.13 8.45 6.40
N PHE A 119 -9.94 7.91 6.12
CA PHE A 119 -9.18 8.15 4.89
C PHE A 119 -9.06 6.90 4.02
N VAL A 120 -9.58 5.74 4.41
CA VAL A 120 -9.38 4.48 3.67
C VAL A 120 -9.88 4.57 2.23
N LEU A 121 -11.03 5.21 1.99
CA LEU A 121 -11.53 5.48 0.63
C LEU A 121 -10.48 6.24 -0.20
N LYS A 122 -10.00 7.38 0.31
CA LYS A 122 -8.99 8.21 -0.36
C LYS A 122 -7.70 7.43 -0.63
N ILE A 123 -7.23 6.65 0.34
CA ILE A 123 -6.02 5.84 0.17
C ILE A 123 -6.23 4.78 -0.91
N ALA A 124 -7.38 4.11 -0.93
CA ALA A 124 -7.69 3.06 -1.89
C ALA A 124 -7.80 3.58 -3.33
N THR A 125 -8.21 4.83 -3.51
CA THR A 125 -8.38 5.47 -4.82
C THR A 125 -7.21 6.37 -5.24
N GLU A 126 -6.14 6.42 -4.46
CA GLU A 126 -4.92 7.15 -4.79
C GLU A 126 -3.91 6.31 -5.58
N GLU A 127 -3.19 6.93 -6.51
CA GLU A 127 -2.17 6.26 -7.35
C GLU A 127 -1.04 5.61 -6.57
N HIS A 128 -0.71 6.14 -5.40
CA HIS A 128 0.38 5.64 -4.57
C HIS A 128 -0.13 5.04 -3.27
N GLY A 129 -1.18 5.62 -2.67
CA GLY A 129 -1.80 5.14 -1.44
C GLY A 129 -2.28 3.69 -1.52
N HIS A 130 -2.86 3.26 -2.65
CA HIS A 130 -3.41 1.91 -2.78
C HIS A 130 -2.37 0.79 -2.57
N MET A 131 -1.10 1.06 -2.91
CA MET A 131 0.01 0.12 -2.71
C MET A 131 0.31 -0.11 -1.22
N VAL A 132 0.03 0.88 -0.37
CA VAL A 132 0.21 0.75 1.09
C VAL A 132 -0.83 -0.22 1.66
N LEU A 133 -2.08 -0.18 1.16
CA LEU A 133 -3.10 -1.16 1.55
C LEU A 133 -2.71 -2.57 1.12
N MET A 134 -2.17 -2.76 -0.09
CA MET A 134 -1.67 -4.06 -0.55
C MET A 134 -0.52 -4.57 0.34
N ALA A 135 0.42 -3.70 0.72
CA ALA A 135 1.51 -4.04 1.63
C ALA A 135 1.00 -4.44 3.03
N ILE A 136 -0.09 -3.83 3.51
CA ILE A 136 -0.75 -4.22 4.75
C ILE A 136 -1.35 -5.62 4.64
N PHE A 137 -2.06 -5.93 3.55
CA PHE A 137 -2.65 -7.25 3.33
C PHE A 137 -1.60 -8.37 3.27
N ASP A 138 -0.41 -8.06 2.75
CA ASP A 138 0.70 -9.02 2.69
C ASP A 138 1.37 -9.29 4.05
N SER A 139 1.26 -8.37 5.02
CA SER A 139 2.14 -8.37 6.20
C SER A 139 1.43 -8.35 7.56
N MET A 140 0.16 -7.95 7.64
CA MET A 140 -0.55 -7.90 8.92
C MET A 140 -1.06 -9.26 9.37
N ASP A 141 -0.49 -9.81 10.43
CA ASP A 141 -0.94 -11.08 11.02
C ASP A 141 -2.31 -10.96 11.71
N ASP A 142 -2.62 -9.81 12.31
CA ASP A 142 -3.91 -9.53 12.94
C ASP A 142 -4.95 -9.11 11.88
N THR A 143 -5.48 -10.11 11.18
CA THR A 143 -6.47 -9.96 10.10
C THR A 143 -7.81 -9.45 10.61
N VAL A 144 -8.21 -9.82 11.82
CA VAL A 144 -9.42 -9.28 12.47
C VAL A 144 -9.31 -7.76 12.66
N PHE A 145 -8.13 -7.25 13.02
CA PHE A 145 -7.89 -5.82 13.10
C PHE A 145 -7.94 -5.16 11.71
N VAL A 146 -7.37 -5.78 10.67
CA VAL A 146 -7.50 -5.30 9.28
C VAL A 146 -8.97 -5.20 8.87
N GLY A 147 -9.76 -6.23 9.17
CA GLY A 147 -11.20 -6.25 8.98
C GLY A 147 -11.90 -5.04 9.59
N LYS A 148 -11.72 -4.85 10.90
CA LYS A 148 -12.33 -3.75 11.64
C LYS A 148 -11.89 -2.36 11.18
N SER A 149 -10.62 -2.16 10.87
CA SER A 149 -10.05 -0.84 10.58
C SER A 149 -10.04 -0.47 9.10
N ILE A 150 -9.97 -1.43 8.19
CA ILE A 150 -9.87 -1.19 6.75
C ILE A 150 -11.11 -1.69 6.03
N PHE A 151 -11.51 -2.95 6.23
CA PHE A 151 -12.64 -3.51 5.46
C PHE A 151 -13.97 -2.85 5.80
N THR A 152 -14.20 -2.47 7.06
CA THR A 152 -15.38 -1.67 7.44
C THR A 152 -15.54 -0.42 6.56
N GLU A 153 -14.45 0.32 6.34
CA GLU A 153 -14.49 1.55 5.53
C GLU A 153 -14.52 1.25 4.03
N ILE A 154 -13.85 0.19 3.56
CA ILE A 154 -13.95 -0.26 2.17
C ILE A 154 -15.39 -0.64 1.83
N ILE A 155 -16.06 -1.43 2.69
CA ILE A 155 -17.43 -1.89 2.48
C ILE A 155 -18.41 -0.71 2.50
N ALA A 156 -18.21 0.25 3.41
CA ALA A 156 -19.03 1.45 3.49
C ALA A 156 -18.94 2.33 2.22
N ASN A 157 -17.81 2.29 1.51
CA ASN A 157 -17.57 3.08 0.30
C ASN A 157 -17.40 2.21 -0.95
N LEU A 158 -17.99 1.01 -0.93
CA LEU A 158 -17.66 -0.03 -1.92
C LEU A 158 -17.97 0.37 -3.36
N GLY A 159 -19.07 1.10 -3.59
CA GLY A 159 -19.43 1.56 -4.94
C GLY A 159 -18.41 2.50 -5.57
N GLU A 160 -17.87 3.44 -4.79
CA GLU A 160 -16.83 4.36 -5.27
C GLU A 160 -15.50 3.64 -5.49
N ILE A 161 -15.11 2.75 -4.57
CA ILE A 161 -13.86 1.98 -4.70
C ILE A 161 -13.93 0.99 -5.88
N ALA A 162 -15.08 0.36 -6.10
CA ALA A 162 -15.27 -0.63 -7.16
C ALA A 162 -15.36 -0.02 -8.56
N THR A 163 -15.61 1.29 -8.68
CA THR A 163 -15.62 2.02 -9.96
C THR A 163 -14.29 2.72 -10.24
N ASP A 164 -13.50 3.01 -9.21
CA ASP A 164 -12.18 3.61 -9.34
C ASP A 164 -11.10 2.64 -9.88
N LYS A 165 -10.15 3.18 -10.67
CA LYS A 165 -9.08 2.41 -11.32
C LYS A 165 -8.06 1.82 -10.32
N TYR A 166 -7.80 2.49 -9.20
CA TYR A 166 -6.91 2.00 -8.15
C TYR A 166 -7.69 1.22 -7.09
N GLY A 167 -8.91 1.64 -6.77
CA GLY A 167 -9.81 0.92 -5.88
C GLY A 167 -10.09 -0.51 -6.37
N LYS A 168 -10.37 -0.71 -7.66
CA LYS A 168 -10.48 -2.06 -8.26
C LYS A 168 -9.24 -2.91 -8.06
N LYS A 169 -8.04 -2.31 -8.09
CA LYS A 169 -6.79 -3.03 -7.81
C LYS A 169 -6.71 -3.46 -6.35
N VAL A 170 -7.11 -2.62 -5.40
CA VAL A 170 -7.18 -2.98 -3.97
C VAL A 170 -8.11 -4.18 -3.77
N LEU A 171 -9.33 -4.12 -4.30
CA LEU A 171 -10.32 -5.19 -4.17
C LEU A 171 -9.83 -6.49 -4.85
N SER A 172 -9.29 -6.37 -6.06
CA SER A 172 -8.72 -7.50 -6.80
C SER A 172 -7.52 -8.12 -6.08
N TYR A 173 -6.74 -7.32 -5.36
CA TYR A 173 -5.57 -7.81 -4.62
C TYR A 173 -5.98 -8.61 -3.37
N ILE A 174 -7.07 -8.25 -2.69
CA ILE A 174 -7.60 -9.04 -1.57
C ILE A 174 -8.08 -10.41 -2.07
N LEU A 175 -8.71 -10.45 -3.26
CA LEU A 175 -9.23 -11.68 -3.85
C LEU A 175 -8.14 -12.56 -4.46
N ALA A 176 -7.25 -12.00 -5.28
CA ALA A 176 -6.22 -12.71 -6.02
C ALA A 176 -4.84 -12.05 -5.81
N PRO A 177 -4.30 -12.11 -4.57
CA PRO A 177 -3.04 -11.45 -4.22
C PRO A 177 -1.90 -11.98 -5.09
N ARG A 178 -1.03 -11.06 -5.54
CA ARG A 178 0.14 -11.36 -6.39
C ARG A 178 -0.15 -12.01 -7.74
N SER A 179 -1.40 -11.99 -8.23
CA SER A 179 -1.76 -12.52 -9.55
C SER A 179 -1.00 -11.82 -10.68
N THR A 180 -0.19 -12.56 -11.43
CA THR A 180 0.56 -12.05 -12.60
C THR A 180 -0.34 -11.71 -13.78
N VAL A 181 -1.60 -12.17 -13.76
CA VAL A 181 -2.62 -11.82 -14.76
C VAL A 181 -3.22 -10.44 -14.48
N LEU A 182 -3.37 -10.09 -13.20
CA LEU A 182 -4.04 -8.85 -12.78
C LEU A 182 -3.06 -7.70 -12.52
N PHE A 183 -1.81 -8.01 -12.16
CA PHE A 183 -0.83 -7.02 -11.72
C PHE A 183 0.43 -7.05 -12.58
N HIS A 184 0.83 -5.87 -13.04
CA HIS A 184 2.06 -5.68 -13.80
C HIS A 184 3.30 -6.13 -12.99
N PRO A 185 4.33 -6.75 -13.59
CA PRO A 185 5.52 -7.23 -12.88
C PRO A 185 6.17 -6.19 -11.96
N GLN A 186 6.28 -4.93 -12.41
CA GLN A 186 6.85 -3.85 -11.59
C GLN A 186 6.06 -3.57 -10.29
N VAL A 187 4.75 -3.81 -10.27
CA VAL A 187 3.92 -3.68 -9.06
C VAL A 187 4.26 -4.83 -8.10
N LEU A 188 4.35 -6.04 -8.63
CA LEU A 188 4.71 -7.24 -7.86
C LEU A 188 6.12 -7.14 -7.29
N ASP A 189 7.09 -6.67 -8.07
CA ASP A 189 8.48 -6.52 -7.63
C ASP A 189 8.60 -5.49 -6.51
N LYS A 190 7.81 -4.41 -6.54
CA LYS A 190 7.72 -3.48 -5.41
C LYS A 190 7.22 -4.18 -4.16
N LEU A 191 6.15 -4.99 -4.25
CA LEU A 191 5.56 -5.67 -3.09
C LEU A 191 6.46 -6.78 -2.52
N LYS A 192 7.20 -7.49 -3.38
CA LYS A 192 8.14 -8.55 -2.97
C LYS A 192 9.21 -8.09 -1.99
N VAL A 193 9.54 -6.79 -1.96
CA VAL A 193 10.49 -6.22 -1.00
C VAL A 193 10.09 -6.48 0.46
N GLY A 194 8.78 -6.62 0.73
CA GLY A 194 8.26 -6.92 2.06
C GLY A 194 8.21 -8.39 2.45
N ASP A 195 8.53 -9.30 1.52
CA ASP A 195 8.42 -10.73 1.76
C ASP A 195 9.51 -11.20 2.75
N GLY A 196 9.15 -12.08 3.67
CA GLY A 196 10.08 -12.58 4.69
C GLY A 196 10.46 -11.57 5.78
N ASN A 197 9.73 -10.45 5.90
CA ASN A 197 9.99 -9.44 6.94
C ASN A 197 9.95 -10.03 8.38
N PRO A 198 10.65 -9.42 9.34
CA PRO A 198 10.85 -10.03 10.66
C PRO A 198 9.60 -10.09 11.54
N TYR A 199 8.52 -9.36 11.23
CA TYR A 199 7.35 -9.25 12.12
C TYR A 199 6.08 -9.93 11.59
N SER A 200 6.07 -10.40 10.35
CA SER A 200 4.98 -11.23 9.81
C SER A 200 5.31 -12.70 10.06
N LYS A 201 4.66 -13.29 11.06
CA LYS A 201 4.87 -14.69 11.50
C LYS A 201 3.76 -15.63 11.01
N LYS A 202 2.57 -15.10 10.73
CA LYS A 202 1.47 -15.88 10.15
C LYS A 202 1.84 -16.32 8.73
N ASP A 203 1.52 -17.58 8.42
CA ASP A 203 1.65 -18.12 7.07
C ASP A 203 0.91 -17.26 6.04
N SER A 204 1.53 -17.08 4.87
CA SER A 204 1.03 -16.19 3.83
C SER A 204 -0.34 -16.64 3.32
N GLU A 205 -0.53 -17.93 3.07
CA GLU A 205 -1.80 -18.46 2.55
C GLU A 205 -2.91 -18.42 3.60
N ILE A 206 -2.59 -18.68 4.88
CA ILE A 206 -3.57 -18.51 5.97
C ILE A 206 -4.06 -17.05 6.02
N ARG A 207 -3.15 -16.07 6.02
CA ARG A 207 -3.50 -14.65 6.04
C ARG A 207 -4.36 -14.25 4.85
N LYS A 208 -3.97 -14.65 3.64
CA LYS A 208 -4.72 -14.35 2.40
C LYS A 208 -6.13 -14.92 2.46
N ASN A 209 -6.27 -16.17 2.91
CA ASN A 209 -7.56 -16.84 3.01
C ASN A 209 -8.49 -16.19 4.05
N GLU A 210 -7.96 -15.77 5.20
CA GLU A 210 -8.73 -15.04 6.20
C GLU A 210 -9.27 -13.71 5.66
N LEU A 211 -8.39 -12.91 5.03
CA LEU A 211 -8.78 -11.61 4.44
C LEU A 211 -9.79 -11.79 3.30
N ARG A 212 -9.55 -12.75 2.41
CA ARG A 212 -10.47 -13.10 1.32
C ARG A 212 -11.83 -13.51 1.87
N LYS A 213 -11.87 -14.40 2.85
CA LYS A 213 -13.12 -14.87 3.48
C LYS A 213 -13.93 -13.72 4.07
N GLU A 214 -13.26 -12.75 4.69
CA GLU A 214 -13.93 -11.63 5.31
C GLU A 214 -14.59 -10.67 4.30
N ILE A 215 -13.90 -10.33 3.21
CA ILE A 215 -14.44 -9.36 2.23
C ILE A 215 -15.43 -9.97 1.23
N SER A 216 -15.32 -11.28 0.96
CA SER A 216 -16.01 -11.92 -0.16
C SER A 216 -17.53 -11.74 -0.17
N PRO A 217 -18.27 -11.91 0.95
CA PRO A 217 -19.73 -11.76 0.93
C PRO A 217 -20.19 -10.38 0.42
N SER A 218 -19.48 -9.31 0.80
CA SER A 218 -19.78 -7.95 0.37
C SER A 218 -19.51 -7.75 -1.12
N LEU A 219 -18.44 -8.36 -1.66
CA LEU A 219 -18.11 -8.28 -3.08
C LEU A 219 -19.06 -9.09 -3.96
N VAL A 220 -19.47 -10.28 -3.50
CA VAL A 220 -20.49 -11.09 -4.18
C VAL A 220 -21.80 -10.30 -4.26
N LYS A 221 -22.27 -9.75 -3.14
CA LYS A 221 -23.48 -8.92 -3.09
C LYS A 221 -23.38 -7.67 -3.97
N TYR A 222 -22.22 -7.01 -4.00
CA TYR A 222 -22.01 -5.87 -4.87
C TYR A 222 -22.09 -6.27 -6.35
N LEU A 223 -21.45 -7.37 -6.74
CA LEU A 223 -21.51 -7.90 -8.10
C LEU A 223 -22.95 -8.23 -8.51
N THR A 224 -23.69 -8.99 -7.69
CA THR A 224 -25.08 -9.39 -8.02
C THR A 224 -25.98 -8.18 -8.25
N ASN A 225 -25.80 -7.12 -7.46
CA ASN A 225 -26.62 -5.93 -7.55
C ASN A 225 -26.23 -4.98 -8.69
N ASN A 226 -25.00 -5.07 -9.21
CA ASN A 226 -24.44 -4.09 -10.16
C ASN A 226 -23.90 -4.73 -11.44
N VAL A 227 -24.21 -6.01 -11.72
CA VAL A 227 -23.65 -6.73 -12.87
C VAL A 227 -23.90 -6.04 -14.21
N GLY A 228 -25.08 -5.46 -14.41
CA GLY A 228 -25.42 -4.73 -15.64
C GLY A 228 -24.57 -3.48 -15.86
N GLU A 229 -24.32 -2.72 -14.79
CA GLU A 229 -23.47 -1.52 -14.84
C GLU A 229 -22.00 -1.90 -15.07
N LEU A 230 -21.50 -2.90 -14.33
CA LEU A 230 -20.11 -3.37 -14.47
C LEU A 230 -19.82 -3.89 -15.88
N LEU A 231 -20.76 -4.63 -16.47
CA LEU A 231 -20.65 -5.09 -17.87
C LEU A 231 -20.63 -3.91 -18.85
N SER A 232 -21.50 -2.92 -18.63
CA SER A 232 -21.58 -1.71 -19.47
C SER A 232 -20.31 -0.87 -19.40
N ASN A 233 -19.65 -0.84 -18.24
CA ASN A 233 -18.38 -0.15 -18.03
C ASN A 233 -17.14 -0.92 -18.51
N GLY A 234 -17.32 -2.14 -19.04
CA GLY A 234 -16.22 -2.99 -19.52
C GLY A 234 -15.39 -3.64 -18.40
N ASP A 235 -15.91 -3.72 -17.17
CA ASP A 235 -15.21 -4.24 -15.98
C ASP A 235 -15.11 -5.78 -15.94
N THR A 236 -15.02 -6.41 -17.10
CA THR A 236 -14.97 -7.87 -17.30
C THR A 236 -13.88 -8.56 -16.47
N ILE A 237 -12.69 -7.96 -16.37
CA ILE A 237 -11.58 -8.51 -15.56
C ILE A 237 -11.93 -8.47 -14.07
N PHE A 238 -12.55 -7.39 -13.59
CA PHE A 238 -12.93 -7.26 -12.19
C PHE A 238 -14.07 -8.23 -11.84
N ILE A 239 -15.08 -8.34 -12.71
CA ILE A 239 -16.15 -9.34 -12.61
C ILE A 239 -15.55 -10.75 -12.53
N ALA A 240 -14.68 -11.12 -13.48
CA ALA A 240 -14.03 -12.43 -13.50
C ALA A 240 -13.18 -12.68 -12.24
N THR A 241 -12.55 -11.64 -11.69
CA THR A 241 -11.78 -11.75 -10.45
C THR A 241 -12.68 -12.12 -9.28
N ILE A 242 -13.84 -11.47 -9.15
CA ILE A 242 -14.84 -11.80 -8.11
C ILE A 242 -15.36 -13.23 -8.32
N LEU A 243 -15.85 -13.56 -9.52
CA LEU A 243 -16.44 -14.87 -9.81
C LEU A 243 -15.48 -16.04 -9.54
N ASN A 244 -14.19 -15.88 -9.85
CA ASN A 244 -13.21 -16.97 -9.72
C ASN A 244 -12.58 -17.09 -8.32
N ASN A 245 -12.61 -16.04 -7.50
CA ASN A 245 -11.83 -15.99 -6.27
C ASN A 245 -12.63 -15.64 -5.01
N ALA A 246 -13.78 -14.99 -5.12
CA ALA A 246 -14.60 -14.69 -3.95
C ALA A 246 -15.19 -15.98 -3.37
N LEU A 247 -15.24 -16.05 -2.04
CA LEU A 247 -15.88 -17.14 -1.30
C LEU A 247 -17.35 -16.79 -1.02
N GLY A 248 -18.25 -17.71 -1.32
CA GLY A 248 -19.69 -17.55 -1.09
C GLY A 248 -20.51 -18.13 -2.23
N ASP A 249 -21.83 -18.22 -2.03
CA ASP A 249 -22.75 -18.64 -3.08
C ASP A 249 -23.15 -17.43 -3.94
N PHE A 250 -23.06 -17.58 -5.26
CA PHE A 250 -23.52 -16.59 -6.23
C PHE A 250 -25.01 -16.75 -6.55
N ASN A 251 -25.66 -17.80 -6.02
CA ASN A 251 -27.10 -18.09 -6.18
C ASN A 251 -27.99 -17.21 -5.27
N GLY A 252 -27.71 -15.91 -5.17
CA GLY A 252 -28.69 -14.97 -4.62
C GLY A 252 -29.94 -14.93 -5.52
N GLU A 253 -31.14 -14.85 -4.95
CA GLU A 253 -32.42 -14.79 -5.67
C GLU A 253 -32.35 -13.78 -6.83
N TYR A 254 -32.22 -14.29 -8.04
CA TYR A 254 -32.20 -13.48 -9.25
C TYR A 254 -33.63 -13.03 -9.55
N GLU A 255 -34.07 -11.92 -8.96
CA GLU A 255 -35.27 -11.22 -9.45
C GLU A 255 -34.91 -10.60 -10.80
N ALA A 256 -35.29 -11.28 -11.89
CA ALA A 256 -35.06 -10.80 -13.23
C ALA A 256 -35.63 -9.36 -13.39
N PRO A 257 -34.83 -8.38 -13.86
CA PRO A 257 -35.24 -6.98 -13.92
C PRO A 257 -36.24 -6.67 -15.05
N PHE A 258 -36.82 -7.67 -15.69
CA PHE A 258 -37.71 -7.49 -16.83
C PHE A 258 -39.05 -8.21 -16.60
N PRO A 259 -40.17 -7.48 -16.42
CA PRO A 259 -41.48 -8.09 -16.56
C PRO A 259 -41.61 -8.56 -18.02
N GLY A 260 -41.68 -9.88 -18.20
CA GLY A 260 -41.87 -10.50 -19.51
C GLY A 260 -43.21 -10.08 -20.11
N ASN A 261 -43.22 -9.00 -20.89
CA ASN A 261 -44.30 -8.70 -21.81
C ASN A 261 -44.10 -9.51 -23.09
N HIS A 262 -44.33 -10.82 -22.99
CA HIS A 262 -44.75 -11.61 -24.13
C HIS A 262 -46.25 -11.86 -24.01
N LYS A 263 -47.04 -10.92 -24.51
CA LYS A 263 -48.36 -11.24 -25.04
C LYS A 263 -48.22 -11.35 -26.56
N ARG A 264 -48.51 -12.56 -27.03
CA ARG A 264 -48.82 -12.88 -28.43
C ARG A 264 -50.03 -12.08 -28.90
#